data_AF-A0A5M4AIQ0-F1
#
_entry.id   AF-A0A5M4AIQ0-F1
#
_cell.length_a   1.000
_cell.length_b   1.000
_cell.length_c   1.000
_cell.angle_alpha   90.00
_cell.angle_beta   90.00
_cell.angle_gamma   90.00
#
_symmetry.space_group_name_H-M   'P 1'
#
loop_
_entity.id
_entity.type
_entity.pdbx_description
1 polymer ?
#
loop_
_entity_poly.entity_id
_entity_poly.type
_entity_poly.pdbx_seq_one_letter_code
_entity_poly.pdbx_strand_id
1 'polypeptide(L)' 'MKGKLLNEKTDRLHTAYYVTGTTKELRDQHVISATGGLLGIGRTNKLNDQIDPSKFTAIDITKTTTIPVNGRKSTW' A
#
# COMPACT_ATOMS: atom_id res chain seq x y z
N MET A 1 -19.73 -22.20 17.98
CA MET A 1 -18.31 -21.75 18.04
C MET A 1 -17.50 -22.05 16.78
N LYS A 2 -17.53 -23.27 16.20
CA LYS A 2 -16.72 -23.61 15.00
C LYS A 2 -17.01 -22.73 13.76
N GLY A 3 -18.26 -22.35 13.51
CA GLY A 3 -18.62 -21.50 12.36
C GLY A 3 -18.06 -20.07 12.44
N LYS A 4 -17.96 -19.48 13.64
CA LYS A 4 -17.42 -18.13 13.84
C LYS A 4 -15.92 -18.08 13.52
N LEU A 5 -15.16 -19.10 13.96
CA LEU A 5 -13.73 -19.23 13.69
C LEU A 5 -13.41 -19.43 12.20
N LEU A 6 -14.28 -20.14 11.47
CA LEU A 6 -14.10 -20.31 10.03
C LEU A 6 -14.32 -18.99 9.30
N ASN A 7 -15.37 -18.25 9.66
CA ASN A 7 -15.65 -16.95 9.06
C ASN A 7 -14.50 -15.95 9.32
N GLU A 8 -14.02 -15.87 10.56
CA GLU A 8 -12.88 -15.02 10.93
C GLU A 8 -11.60 -15.38 10.17
N LYS A 9 -11.36 -16.66 9.88
CA LYS A 9 -10.20 -17.09 9.06
C LYS A 9 -10.36 -16.70 7.60
N THR A 10 -11.55 -16.88 7.04
CA THR A 10 -11.87 -16.47 5.66
C THR A 10 -11.74 -14.96 5.49
N ASP A 11 -12.26 -14.17 6.45
CA ASP A 11 -12.17 -12.71 6.42
C ASP A 11 -10.70 -12.23 6.44
N ARG A 12 -9.82 -12.91 7.19
CA ARG A 12 -8.37 -12.62 7.19
C ARG A 12 -7.71 -12.91 5.86
N LEU A 13 -8.10 -14.00 5.17
CA LEU A 13 -7.54 -14.35 3.86
C LEU A 13 -7.93 -13.35 2.77
N HIS A 14 -9.09 -12.71 2.92
CA HIS A 14 -9.57 -11.69 1.99
C HIS A 14 -9.07 -10.28 2.32
N THR A 15 -8.33 -10.09 3.41
CA THR A 15 -7.84 -8.77 3.80
C THR A 15 -6.57 -8.41 3.03
N ALA A 16 -6.57 -7.25 2.36
CA ALA A 16 -5.36 -6.62 1.84
C ALA A 16 -5.17 -5.21 2.44
N TYR A 17 -3.95 -4.69 2.35
CA TYR A 17 -3.57 -3.38 2.88
C TYR A 17 -2.95 -2.56 1.75
N TYR A 18 -3.45 -1.35 1.54
CA TYR A 18 -2.95 -0.47 0.49
C TYR A 18 -2.76 0.97 1.00
N VAL A 19 -1.85 1.69 0.37
CA VAL A 19 -1.64 3.13 0.56
C VAL A 19 -1.35 3.75 -0.81
N THR A 20 -1.93 4.92 -1.08
CA THR A 20 -1.71 5.64 -2.34
C THR A 20 -1.18 7.04 -2.06
N GLY A 21 -0.32 7.51 -2.94
CA GLY A 21 0.34 8.81 -2.82
C GLY A 21 1.42 8.95 -3.88
N THR A 22 1.96 10.15 -4.01
CA THR A 22 3.14 10.41 -4.81
C THR A 22 4.35 9.72 -4.20
N THR A 23 5.38 9.47 -5.01
CA THR A 23 6.65 8.89 -4.55
C THR A 23 7.34 9.76 -3.49
N LYS A 24 7.02 11.05 -3.39
CA LYS A 24 7.51 11.92 -2.33
C LYS A 24 6.77 11.65 -1.02
N GLU A 25 5.43 11.70 -1.06
CA GLU A 25 4.59 11.45 0.12
C GLU A 25 4.85 10.06 0.73
N LEU A 26 4.96 9.02 -0.11
CA LEU A 26 5.25 7.67 0.36
C LEU A 26 6.64 7.53 0.99
N ARG A 27 7.62 8.36 0.58
CA ARG A 27 8.94 8.41 1.24
C ARG A 27 8.87 9.19 2.55
N ASP A 28 8.19 10.32 2.56
CA ASP A 28 8.01 11.17 3.75
C ASP A 28 7.26 10.40 4.85
N GLN A 29 6.28 9.57 4.47
CA GLN A 29 5.55 8.64 5.34
C GLN A 29 6.34 7.36 5.68
N HIS A 30 7.57 7.21 5.21
CA HIS A 30 8.43 6.04 5.41
C HIS A 30 7.84 4.71 4.89
N VAL A 31 6.88 4.77 3.96
CA VAL A 31 6.30 3.58 3.30
C VAL A 31 7.31 2.97 2.33
N ILE A 32 8.01 3.79 1.56
CA ILE A 32 9.04 3.35 0.62
C ILE A 32 10.39 3.99 0.95
N SER A 33 11.46 3.25 0.73
CA SER A 33 12.83 3.74 0.77
C SER A 33 13.40 3.82 -0.65
N ALA A 34 14.25 4.81 -0.89
CA ALA A 34 15.01 4.91 -2.12
C ALA A 34 16.43 4.42 -1.87
N THR A 35 16.79 3.27 -2.45
CA THR A 35 18.14 2.70 -2.31
C THR A 35 18.89 2.73 -3.62
N GLY A 36 20.20 2.98 -3.55
CA GLY A 36 21.12 2.94 -4.69
C GLY A 36 21.09 4.19 -5.59
N GLY A 37 21.98 4.19 -6.57
CA GLY A 37 22.12 5.22 -7.59
C GLY A 37 23.03 6.39 -7.21
N LEU A 38 23.70 6.97 -8.21
CA LEU A 38 24.48 8.19 -8.08
C LEU A 38 23.60 9.38 -8.48
N LEU A 39 23.41 10.35 -7.59
CA LEU A 39 22.65 11.58 -7.85
C LEU A 39 21.23 11.37 -8.43
N GLY A 40 20.60 10.23 -8.11
CA GLY A 40 19.24 9.88 -8.58
C GLY A 40 19.19 8.98 -9.82
N ILE A 41 20.29 8.77 -10.53
CA ILE A 41 20.36 7.79 -11.64
C ILE A 41 20.52 6.39 -11.05
N GLY A 42 19.62 5.47 -11.42
CA GLY A 42 19.63 4.09 -10.92
C GLY A 42 19.00 3.92 -9.53
N ARG A 43 18.26 4.91 -9.04
CA ARG A 43 17.52 4.82 -7.77
C ARG A 43 16.27 3.96 -7.94
N THR A 44 16.16 2.92 -7.11
CA THR A 44 14.98 2.04 -7.08
C THR A 44 14.20 2.24 -5.78
N ASN A 45 12.87 2.31 -5.88
CA ASN A 45 12.00 2.32 -4.70
C ASN A 45 11.82 0.90 -4.19
N LYS A 46 12.04 0.69 -2.90
CA LYS A 46 11.72 -0.55 -2.20
C LYS A 46 10.71 -0.25 -1.10
N LEU A 47 9.92 -1.26 -0.72
CA LEU A 47 9.15 -1.19 0.52
C LEU A 47 10.13 -1.01 1.68
N ASN A 48 9.79 -0.14 2.62
CA ASN A 48 10.61 0.03 3.81
C ASN A 48 10.53 -1.21 4.71
N ASP A 49 11.62 -1.60 5.36
CA ASP A 49 11.62 -2.73 6.29
C ASP A 49 10.87 -2.39 7.60
N GLN A 50 10.71 -1.10 7.90
CA GLN A 50 10.04 -0.58 9.10
C GLN A 50 8.74 0.15 8.75
N ILE A 51 7.88 -0.45 7.92
CA ILE A 51 6.58 0.15 7.60
C ILE A 51 5.70 0.27 8.85
N ASP A 52 5.04 1.42 8.99
CA ASP A 52 3.99 1.66 9.97
C ASP A 52 2.63 1.20 9.39
N PRO A 53 2.01 0.13 9.94
CA PRO A 53 0.74 -0.39 9.44
C PRO A 53 -0.40 0.63 9.50
N SER A 54 -0.32 1.64 10.37
CA SER A 54 -1.36 2.68 10.48
C SER A 54 -1.45 3.57 9.24
N LYS A 55 -0.45 3.54 8.35
CA LYS A 55 -0.45 4.26 7.08
C LYS A 55 -1.26 3.56 5.99
N PHE A 56 -1.68 2.33 6.22
CA PHE A 56 -2.38 1.52 5.23
C PHE A 56 -3.87 1.45 5.52
N THR A 57 -4.65 1.44 4.45
CA THR A 57 -6.08 1.15 4.48
C THR A 57 -6.29 -0.34 4.30
N ALA A 58 -6.95 -0.97 5.26
CA ALA A 58 -7.40 -2.35 5.14
C ALA A 58 -8.64 -2.44 4.24
N ILE A 59 -8.64 -3.41 3.32
CA ILE A 59 -9.75 -3.68 2.40
C ILE A 59 -10.07 -5.17 2.34
N ASP A 60 -11.30 -5.48 1.97
CA ASP A 60 -11.72 -6.82 1.57
C ASP A 60 -11.61 -6.94 0.04
N ILE A 61 -10.66 -7.74 -0.42
CA ILE A 61 -10.36 -7.91 -1.87
C ILE A 61 -11.53 -8.53 -2.65
N THR A 62 -12.49 -9.16 -1.97
CA THR A 62 -13.68 -9.73 -2.63
C THR A 62 -14.74 -8.67 -2.91
N LYS A 63 -14.66 -7.52 -2.23
CA LYS A 63 -15.64 -6.42 -2.32
C LYS A 63 -15.05 -5.17 -2.98
N THR A 64 -13.77 -4.89 -2.77
CA THR A 64 -13.11 -3.69 -3.28
C THR A 64 -12.68 -3.89 -4.73
N THR A 65 -13.43 -3.28 -5.66
CA THR A 65 -13.16 -3.34 -7.10
C THR A 65 -12.44 -2.09 -7.63
N THR A 66 -12.30 -1.03 -6.82
CA THR A 66 -11.66 0.22 -7.23
C THR A 66 -10.88 0.83 -6.08
N ILE A 67 -9.65 1.25 -6.37
CA ILE A 67 -8.80 2.01 -5.46
C ILE A 67 -8.54 3.37 -6.12
N PRO A 68 -9.03 4.49 -5.55
CA PRO A 68 -8.74 5.80 -6.08
C PRO A 68 -7.26 6.15 -5.90
N VAL A 69 -6.64 6.66 -6.96
CA VAL A 69 -5.27 7.17 -6.93
C VAL A 69 -5.29 8.66 -7.23
N ASN A 70 -4.55 9.44 -6.45
CA ASN A 70 -4.36 10.86 -6.71
C ASN A 70 -3.46 11.01 -7.93
N GLY A 71 -4.02 11.50 -9.04
CA GLY A 71 -3.30 11.78 -10.28
C GLY A 71 -3.49 13.23 -10.68
N ARG A 72 -2.47 13.83 -11.32
CA ARG A 72 -2.69 15.09 -12.03
C ARG A 72 -3.55 14.80 -13.26
N LYS A 73 -4.64 15.54 -13.43
CA LYS A 73 -5.47 15.48 -14.64
C LYS A 73 -4.57 15.81 -15.83
N SER A 74 -4.42 14.86 -16.74
CA SER A 74 -3.71 15.11 -18.00
C SER A 74 -4.62 15.97 -18.87
N THR A 75 -4.26 17.23 -19.06
CA THR A 75 -4.89 18.10 -20.05
C THR A 75 -4.04 18.03 -21.32
N TRP A 76 -4.65 17.59 -22.42
CA TRP A 76 -4.07 17.64 -23.77
C TRP A 76 -4.21 19.04 -24.34
#